data_AF-A0A952XAX3-F1
#
_entry.id   AF-A0A952XAX3-F1
#
_cell.length_a   1.000
_cell.length_b   1.000
_cell.length_c   1.000
_cell.angle_alpha   90.00
_cell.angle_beta   90.00
_cell.angle_gamma   90.00
#
_symmetry.space_group_name_H-M   'P 1'
#
loop_
_entity.id
_entity.type
_entity.pdbx_description
1 polymer ?
#
loop_
_entity_poly.entity_id
_entity_poly.type
_entity_poly.pdbx_seq_one_letter_code
_entity_poly.pdbx_strand_id
1 'polypeptide(L)'
;MTKPKTERTLPTQCVCIVAAFVLWTIASIGLTTPANASALDGIIEYVYSFFDNEENQIRRGLEDHLRTGPGECLVYGPLRRSFGYFMPREKVEVLEKSGIATFSEERMGILPSSQVGNLTEFGQRYYFPDVQQPTWQRMRGAICVGRRELASIDEYTAPSQIRGKTVTQVRYQYRLVDIPEWATTLEVINAFPEAGRRLAAHDRSIVLPQSSTAQDTSDTVVLVKTNVGWRAATPED
;
A
#
# COMPACT_ATOMS: atom_id res chain seq x y z
N MET A 1 3.98 -0.23 30.52
CA MET A 1 4.77 0.92 30.02
C MET A 1 3.82 1.90 29.37
N THR A 2 3.90 3.16 29.77
CA THR A 2 2.90 4.22 29.55
C THR A 2 2.94 4.77 28.12
N LYS A 3 1.77 4.85 27.48
CA LYS A 3 1.51 5.45 26.15
C LYS A 3 1.99 6.90 26.09
N PRO A 4 2.73 7.35 25.06
CA PRO A 4 2.82 8.77 24.75
C PRO A 4 1.51 9.27 24.11
N LYS A 5 1.19 10.52 24.43
CA LYS A 5 -0.07 11.21 24.15
C LYS A 5 -0.20 11.48 22.65
N THR A 6 -1.34 11.16 22.05
CA THR A 6 -1.67 11.41 20.65
C THR A 6 -1.58 12.91 20.34
N GLU A 7 -0.53 13.32 19.64
CA GLU A 7 -0.36 14.68 19.14
C GLU A 7 -0.93 14.77 17.72
N ARG A 8 -1.79 15.76 17.48
CA ARG A 8 -2.51 15.92 16.20
C ARG A 8 -1.50 16.25 15.11
N THR A 9 -1.39 15.38 14.12
CA THR A 9 -0.56 15.57 12.93
C THR A 9 -1.16 16.67 12.05
N LEU A 10 -0.42 17.74 11.80
CA LEU A 10 -0.79 18.75 10.79
C LEU A 10 -0.38 18.26 9.38
N PRO A 11 -1.20 18.54 8.34
CA PRO A 11 -0.90 18.12 6.97
C PRO A 11 0.37 18.81 6.42
N THR A 12 1.06 18.14 5.50
CA THR A 12 2.38 18.51 4.93
C THR A 12 2.42 19.94 4.35
N GLN A 13 1.30 20.48 3.87
CA GLN A 13 1.20 21.87 3.42
C GLN A 13 1.31 22.89 4.56
N CYS A 14 0.84 22.55 5.76
CA CYS A 14 1.00 23.41 6.94
C CYS A 14 2.45 23.47 7.43
N VAL A 15 3.28 22.47 7.14
CA VAL A 15 4.70 22.43 7.55
C VAL A 15 5.52 23.49 6.80
N CYS A 16 5.37 23.57 5.48
CA CYS A 16 6.01 24.61 4.68
C CYS A 16 5.52 26.01 5.06
N ILE A 17 4.22 26.15 5.38
CA ILE A 17 3.64 27.42 5.81
C ILE A 17 4.20 27.83 7.17
N VAL A 18 4.29 26.92 8.15
CA VAL A 18 4.84 27.22 9.48
C VAL A 18 6.33 27.56 9.39
N ALA A 19 7.12 26.80 8.63
CA ALA A 19 8.53 27.12 8.42
C ALA A 19 8.72 28.47 7.72
N ALA A 20 7.93 28.77 6.69
CA ALA A 20 7.95 30.07 6.01
C ALA A 20 7.47 31.21 6.91
N PHE A 21 6.46 30.99 7.77
CA PHE A 21 5.95 32.00 8.71
C PHE A 21 6.96 32.29 9.81
N VAL A 22 7.66 31.26 10.32
CA VAL A 22 8.73 31.39 11.29
C VAL A 22 9.90 32.15 10.69
N LEU A 23 10.35 31.79 9.48
CA LEU A 23 11.41 32.52 8.76
C LEU A 23 11.00 33.97 8.44
N TRP A 24 9.74 34.21 8.06
CA TRP A 24 9.22 35.55 7.80
C TRP A 24 9.13 36.40 9.08
N THR A 25 8.68 35.82 10.20
CA THR A 25 8.65 36.54 11.50
C THR A 25 10.06 36.84 12.01
N ILE A 26 11.01 35.91 11.89
CA ILE A 26 12.41 36.14 12.23
C ILE A 26 12.99 37.30 11.41
N ALA A 27 12.73 37.33 10.10
CA ALA A 27 13.19 38.40 9.22
C ALA A 27 12.51 39.74 9.52
N SER A 28 11.24 39.73 9.95
CA SER A 28 10.44 40.93 10.21
C SER A 28 10.77 41.62 11.54
N ILE A 29 11.29 40.88 12.53
CA ILE A 29 11.62 41.42 13.86
C ILE A 29 13.05 42.03 13.89
N GLY A 30 13.80 41.98 12.79
CA GLY A 30 15.13 42.60 12.73
C GLY A 30 16.18 41.93 13.64
N LEU A 31 15.98 40.66 13.96
CA LEU A 31 16.88 39.85 14.80
C LEU A 31 18.08 39.35 13.98
N THR A 32 18.82 40.23 13.32
CA THR A 32 20.07 39.88 12.60
C THR A 32 21.32 40.22 13.40
N THR A 33 21.20 40.50 14.70
CA THR A 33 22.36 40.66 15.58
C THR A 33 23.02 39.30 15.86
N PRO A 34 24.36 39.21 15.88
CA PRO A 34 25.10 37.95 16.04
C PRO A 34 24.78 37.20 17.35
N ALA A 35 24.23 37.88 18.36
CA ALA A 35 23.74 37.27 19.61
C ALA A 35 22.53 36.33 19.43
N ASN A 36 21.79 36.45 18.32
CA ASN A 36 20.57 35.67 18.07
C ASN A 36 20.76 34.55 17.03
N ALA A 37 21.93 34.50 16.38
CA ALA A 37 22.26 33.45 15.41
C ALA A 37 22.30 32.06 16.07
N SER A 38 22.82 31.96 17.29
CA SER A 38 22.84 30.70 18.06
C SER A 38 21.46 30.24 18.50
N ALA A 39 20.54 31.18 18.80
CA ALA A 39 19.16 30.86 19.13
C ALA A 39 18.38 30.38 17.88
N LEU A 40 18.71 30.93 16.71
CA LEU A 40 18.17 30.48 15.43
C LEU A 40 18.69 29.10 15.04
N ASP A 41 19.98 28.83 15.21
CA ASP A 41 20.56 27.51 14.99
C ASP A 41 19.90 26.45 15.89
N GLY A 42 19.64 26.77 17.16
CA GLY A 42 18.93 25.87 18.08
C GLY A 42 17.47 25.62 17.69
N ILE A 43 16.75 26.63 17.18
CA ILE A 43 15.38 26.47 16.67
C ILE A 43 15.39 25.63 15.39
N ILE A 44 16.35 25.85 14.50
CA ILE A 44 16.51 25.07 13.27
C ILE A 44 16.82 23.61 13.61
N GLU A 45 17.80 23.32 14.49
CA GLU A 45 18.09 21.96 14.97
C GLU A 45 16.89 21.31 15.66
N TYR A 46 16.15 22.05 16.48
CA TYR A 46 14.95 21.54 17.14
C TYR A 46 13.84 21.20 16.13
N VAL A 47 13.63 22.05 15.13
CA VAL A 47 12.67 21.82 14.06
C VAL A 47 13.09 20.63 13.19
N TYR A 48 14.36 20.52 12.82
CA TYR A 48 14.90 19.37 12.08
C TYR A 48 14.79 18.06 12.88
N SER A 49 15.16 18.05 14.15
CA SER A 49 15.07 16.86 15.01
C SER A 49 13.63 16.44 15.30
N PHE A 50 12.68 17.38 15.35
CA PHE A 50 11.26 17.07 15.43
C PHE A 50 10.73 16.44 14.13
N PHE A 51 11.12 16.97 12.97
CA PHE A 51 10.72 16.43 11.66
C PHE A 51 11.45 15.13 11.27
N ASP A 52 12.59 14.85 11.88
CA ASP A 52 13.41 13.67 11.60
C ASP A 52 13.49 12.68 12.77
N ASN A 53 12.51 12.70 13.66
CA ASN A 53 12.33 11.64 14.64
C ASN A 53 12.09 10.29 13.94
N GLU A 54 12.57 9.21 14.56
CA GLU A 54 12.53 7.84 14.05
C GLU A 54 11.13 7.40 13.65
N GLU A 55 10.08 7.82 14.37
CA GLU A 55 8.67 7.55 14.01
C GLU A 55 8.30 8.14 12.63
N ASN A 56 8.74 9.37 12.33
CA ASN A 56 8.49 10.01 11.04
C ASN A 56 9.25 9.31 9.91
N GLN A 57 10.47 8.83 10.18
CA GLN A 57 11.22 8.03 9.21
C GLN A 57 10.56 6.68 8.94
N ILE A 58 10.07 6.00 9.98
CA ILE A 58 9.31 4.74 9.88
C ILE A 58 8.05 4.95 9.05
N ARG A 59 7.28 6.00 9.35
CA ARG A 59 6.07 6.36 8.62
C ARG A 59 6.34 6.55 7.12
N ARG A 60 7.37 7.33 6.77
CA ARG A 60 7.75 7.55 5.36
C ARG A 60 8.12 6.24 4.65
N GLY A 61 8.88 5.38 5.31
CA GLY A 61 9.25 4.06 4.77
C GLY A 61 8.04 3.16 4.56
N LEU A 62 7.07 3.21 5.47
CA LEU A 62 5.82 2.46 5.36
C LEU A 62 4.91 3.00 4.26
N GLU A 63 4.75 4.32 4.15
CA GLU A 63 3.98 4.95 3.07
C GLU A 63 4.56 4.65 1.68
N ASP A 64 5.89 4.64 1.56
CA ASP A 64 6.57 4.25 0.31
C ASP A 64 6.32 2.77 -0.03
N HIS A 65 6.39 1.88 0.97
CA HIS A 65 6.04 0.47 0.80
C HIS A 65 4.60 0.27 0.32
N LEU A 66 3.63 0.96 0.94
CA LEU A 66 2.21 0.86 0.57
C LEU A 66 1.91 1.47 -0.80
N ARG A 67 2.64 2.53 -1.18
CA ARG A 67 2.49 3.20 -2.48
C ARG A 67 3.04 2.38 -3.63
N THR A 68 4.14 1.65 -3.41
CA THR A 68 4.83 0.86 -4.44
C THR A 68 4.35 -0.59 -4.49
N GLY A 69 3.79 -1.08 -3.38
CA GLY A 69 3.21 -2.42 -3.27
C GLY A 69 1.89 -2.56 -4.03
N PRO A 70 1.46 -3.82 -4.28
CA PRO A 70 0.15 -4.07 -4.84
C PRO A 70 -0.96 -3.66 -3.88
N GLY A 71 -2.09 -3.24 -4.44
CA GLY A 71 -3.32 -2.99 -3.70
C GLY A 71 -3.99 -4.26 -3.20
N GLU A 72 -5.31 -4.35 -3.42
CA GLU A 72 -6.09 -5.54 -3.16
C GLU A 72 -6.19 -6.38 -4.45
N CYS A 73 -5.67 -7.59 -4.46
CA CYS A 73 -5.59 -8.38 -5.68
C CYS A 73 -6.74 -9.38 -5.82
N LEU A 74 -7.45 -9.30 -6.95
CA LEU A 74 -8.58 -10.17 -7.30
C LEU A 74 -8.12 -11.52 -7.85
N VAL A 75 -7.08 -11.50 -8.69
CA VAL A 75 -6.59 -12.66 -9.43
C VAL A 75 -5.08 -12.70 -9.35
N TYR A 76 -4.52 -13.85 -8.99
CA TYR A 76 -3.09 -14.11 -9.02
C TYR A 76 -2.77 -15.14 -10.11
N GLY A 77 -1.66 -14.96 -10.82
CA GLY A 77 -1.18 -15.93 -11.79
C GLY A 77 -0.52 -15.30 -13.02
N PRO A 78 -0.01 -16.12 -13.94
CA PRO A 78 0.58 -15.64 -15.18
C PRO A 78 -0.53 -15.12 -16.11
N LEU A 79 -0.92 -13.85 -15.99
CA LEU A 79 -2.01 -13.24 -16.76
C LEU A 79 -1.60 -12.84 -18.19
N ARG A 80 -0.31 -12.93 -18.54
CA ARG A 80 0.16 -12.78 -19.93
C ARG A 80 0.26 -14.14 -20.61
N ARG A 81 -0.59 -14.36 -21.61
CA ARG A 81 -0.69 -15.56 -22.47
C ARG A 81 -0.88 -16.84 -21.66
N SER A 82 -2.15 -17.25 -21.49
CA SER A 82 -2.57 -18.53 -20.89
C SER A 82 -2.98 -18.48 -19.42
N PHE A 83 -3.80 -17.51 -19.02
CA PHE A 83 -4.54 -17.62 -17.76
C PHE A 83 -5.99 -18.03 -18.01
N GLY A 84 -6.54 -18.97 -17.24
CA GLY A 84 -7.92 -19.43 -17.41
C GLY A 84 -8.08 -20.95 -17.32
N TYR A 85 -7.00 -21.72 -17.45
CA TYR A 85 -7.01 -23.19 -17.38
C TYR A 85 -7.72 -23.77 -16.15
N PHE A 86 -7.69 -23.07 -15.02
CA PHE A 86 -8.25 -23.52 -13.74
C PHE A 86 -9.24 -22.53 -13.14
N MET A 87 -9.64 -21.49 -13.88
CA MET A 87 -10.57 -20.50 -13.36
C MET A 87 -12.02 -20.98 -13.57
N PRO A 88 -12.86 -20.97 -12.53
CA PRO A 88 -14.29 -21.22 -12.70
C PRO A 88 -14.90 -20.28 -13.74
N ARG A 89 -15.82 -20.81 -14.56
CA ARG A 89 -16.46 -20.07 -15.66
C ARG A 89 -17.08 -18.75 -15.21
N GLU A 90 -17.70 -18.73 -14.04
CA GLU A 90 -18.27 -17.52 -13.42
C GLU A 90 -17.23 -16.38 -13.30
N LYS A 91 -16.02 -16.68 -12.82
CA LYS A 91 -14.97 -15.66 -12.68
C LYS A 91 -14.46 -15.18 -14.03
N VAL A 92 -14.41 -16.07 -15.02
CA VAL A 92 -14.02 -15.73 -16.40
C VAL A 92 -15.03 -14.76 -17.01
N GLU A 93 -16.32 -15.08 -16.95
CA GLU A 93 -17.40 -14.26 -17.49
C GLU A 93 -17.43 -12.86 -16.86
N VAL A 94 -17.17 -12.77 -15.56
CA VAL A 94 -17.10 -11.51 -14.82
C VAL A 94 -15.90 -10.65 -15.25
N LEU A 95 -14.73 -11.25 -15.44
CA LEU A 95 -13.53 -10.54 -15.95
C LEU A 95 -13.70 -10.07 -17.40
N GLU A 96 -14.43 -10.84 -18.21
CA GLU A 96 -14.76 -10.48 -19.58
C GLU A 96 -15.78 -9.33 -19.64
N LYS A 97 -16.85 -9.43 -18.87
CA LYS A 97 -17.89 -8.40 -18.80
C LYS A 97 -17.38 -7.08 -18.22
N SER A 98 -16.45 -7.13 -17.27
CA SER A 98 -15.76 -5.94 -16.74
C SER A 98 -14.73 -5.36 -17.69
N GLY A 99 -14.48 -6.00 -18.84
CA GLY A 99 -13.52 -5.56 -19.85
C GLY A 99 -12.07 -5.70 -19.41
N ILE A 100 -11.78 -6.44 -18.34
CA ILE A 100 -10.42 -6.65 -17.82
C ILE A 100 -9.65 -7.63 -18.69
N ALA A 101 -10.33 -8.67 -19.19
CA ALA A 101 -9.72 -9.68 -20.02
C ALA A 101 -10.68 -10.16 -21.10
N THR A 102 -10.12 -10.73 -22.16
CA THR A 102 -10.86 -11.48 -23.18
C THR A 102 -10.43 -12.92 -23.11
N PHE A 103 -11.38 -13.84 -23.27
CA PHE A 103 -11.09 -15.27 -23.22
C PHE A 103 -11.43 -15.94 -24.53
N SER A 104 -10.58 -16.86 -24.97
CA SER A 104 -10.81 -17.69 -26.14
C SER A 104 -10.63 -19.15 -25.77
N GLU A 105 -11.48 -20.03 -26.29
CA GLU A 105 -11.22 -21.46 -26.21
C GLU A 105 -10.10 -21.85 -27.18
N GLU A 106 -9.02 -22.38 -26.65
CA GLU A 106 -7.94 -22.94 -27.44
C GLU A 106 -7.98 -24.46 -27.36
N ARG A 107 -8.03 -25.11 -28.53
CA ARG A 107 -7.95 -26.56 -28.65
C ARG A 107 -6.49 -27.00 -28.59
N MET A 108 -6.13 -27.72 -27.53
CA MET A 108 -4.82 -28.34 -27.40
C MET A 108 -4.83 -29.81 -27.83
N GLY A 109 -5.06 -30.05 -29.12
CA GLY A 109 -4.98 -31.39 -29.70
C GLY A 109 -5.93 -32.39 -29.03
N ILE A 110 -5.35 -33.40 -28.34
CA ILE A 110 -6.10 -34.46 -27.64
C ILE A 110 -6.58 -34.07 -26.24
N LEU A 111 -6.13 -32.92 -25.71
CA LEU A 111 -6.57 -32.41 -24.42
C LEU A 111 -7.91 -31.68 -24.56
N PRO A 112 -8.73 -31.63 -23.49
CA PRO A 112 -9.92 -30.78 -23.45
C PRO A 112 -9.57 -29.35 -23.86
N SER A 113 -10.50 -28.68 -24.56
CA SER A 113 -10.35 -27.25 -24.84
C SER A 113 -10.13 -26.49 -23.53
N SER A 114 -9.27 -25.49 -23.60
CA SER A 114 -8.91 -24.69 -22.44
C SER A 114 -9.24 -23.24 -22.72
N GLN A 115 -9.67 -22.53 -21.68
CA GLN A 115 -9.90 -21.09 -21.78
C GLN A 115 -8.57 -20.37 -21.60
N VAL A 116 -8.18 -19.64 -22.64
CA VAL A 116 -6.99 -18.80 -22.69
C VAL A 116 -7.43 -17.35 -22.62
N GLY A 117 -7.15 -16.72 -21.49
CA GLY A 117 -7.39 -15.32 -21.21
C GLY A 117 -6.20 -14.46 -21.59
N ASN A 118 -6.51 -13.29 -22.16
CA ASN A 118 -5.56 -12.21 -22.39
C ASN A 118 -6.10 -10.92 -21.76
N LEU A 119 -5.23 -10.14 -21.13
CA LEU A 119 -5.61 -8.82 -20.62
C LEU A 119 -5.87 -7.85 -21.75
N THR A 120 -6.98 -7.12 -21.65
CA THR A 120 -7.26 -5.99 -22.53
C THR A 120 -6.32 -4.83 -22.21
N GLU A 121 -6.28 -3.80 -23.05
CA GLU A 121 -5.59 -2.53 -22.71
C GLU A 121 -6.14 -1.88 -21.43
N PHE A 122 -7.44 -2.06 -21.17
CA PHE A 122 -8.06 -1.61 -19.91
C PHE A 122 -7.55 -2.41 -18.71
N GLY A 123 -7.56 -3.74 -18.79
CA GLY A 123 -7.09 -4.62 -17.71
C GLY A 123 -5.60 -4.50 -17.43
N GLN A 124 -4.78 -4.18 -18.43
CA GLN A 124 -3.34 -3.95 -18.25
C GLN A 124 -3.02 -2.81 -17.27
N ARG A 125 -3.91 -1.83 -17.10
CA ARG A 125 -3.73 -0.74 -16.13
C ARG A 125 -3.81 -1.21 -14.67
N TYR A 126 -4.43 -2.36 -14.45
CA TYR A 126 -4.61 -2.97 -13.12
C TYR A 126 -3.70 -4.18 -12.92
N TYR A 127 -2.81 -4.44 -13.88
CA TYR A 127 -1.89 -5.57 -13.83
C TYR A 127 -0.61 -5.21 -13.07
N PHE A 128 -0.34 -5.94 -12.01
CA PHE A 128 0.89 -5.88 -11.24
C PHE A 128 1.75 -7.10 -11.61
N PRO A 129 2.89 -6.94 -12.31
CA PRO A 129 3.69 -8.07 -12.80
C PRO A 129 4.42 -8.83 -11.69
N ASP A 130 4.76 -8.17 -10.59
CA ASP A 130 5.65 -8.71 -9.56
C ASP A 130 4.98 -8.69 -8.19
N VAL A 131 3.96 -9.54 -8.01
CA VAL A 131 3.31 -9.73 -6.71
C VAL A 131 3.95 -10.92 -6.00
N GLN A 132 4.87 -10.64 -5.09
CA GLN A 132 5.46 -11.68 -4.25
C GLN A 132 4.42 -12.19 -3.25
N GLN A 133 4.11 -13.48 -3.30
CA GLN A 133 3.41 -14.17 -2.24
C GLN A 133 4.41 -14.91 -1.32
N PRO A 134 4.09 -15.12 -0.03
CA PRO A 134 4.96 -15.76 0.94
C PRO A 134 5.21 -17.27 0.70
N THR A 135 4.72 -17.85 -0.40
CA THR A 135 4.87 -19.29 -0.71
C THR A 135 5.70 -19.51 -1.97
N TRP A 136 6.25 -20.72 -2.10
CA TRP A 136 7.19 -21.17 -3.14
C TRP A 136 6.65 -21.10 -4.59
N GLN A 137 5.46 -20.53 -4.78
CA GLN A 137 4.90 -20.26 -6.08
C GLN A 137 5.40 -18.90 -6.57
N ARG A 138 6.35 -18.93 -7.50
CA ARG A 138 6.72 -17.76 -8.33
C ARG A 138 5.53 -17.34 -9.19
N MET A 139 4.51 -16.71 -8.62
CA MET A 139 3.41 -16.17 -9.41
C MET A 139 3.83 -14.86 -10.06
N ARG A 140 3.68 -14.83 -11.39
CA ARG A 140 4.25 -13.85 -12.32
C ARG A 140 3.31 -12.67 -12.60
N GLY A 141 2.44 -12.34 -11.65
CA GLY A 141 1.60 -11.16 -11.68
C GLY A 141 0.21 -11.35 -11.08
N ALA A 142 -0.54 -10.25 -10.99
CA ALA A 142 -1.90 -10.22 -10.46
C ALA A 142 -2.71 -9.06 -11.05
N ILE A 143 -4.04 -9.18 -11.06
CA ILE A 143 -4.92 -8.01 -11.19
C ILE A 143 -5.22 -7.49 -9.80
N CYS A 144 -4.79 -6.25 -9.53
CA CYS A 144 -5.01 -5.60 -8.27
C CYS A 144 -5.76 -4.28 -8.44
N VAL A 145 -6.58 -3.99 -7.45
CA VAL A 145 -7.50 -2.87 -7.40
C VAL A 145 -7.28 -2.09 -6.12
N GLY A 146 -7.51 -0.79 -6.22
CA GLY A 146 -7.20 0.15 -5.16
C GLY A 146 -5.69 0.26 -4.88
N ARG A 147 -5.34 1.31 -4.17
CA ARG A 147 -4.01 1.57 -3.63
C ARG A 147 -4.10 1.57 -2.12
N ARG A 148 -3.12 0.97 -1.44
CA ARG A 148 -3.07 1.03 0.02
C ARG A 148 -2.54 2.39 0.44
N GLU A 149 -3.24 3.01 1.37
CA GLU A 149 -2.83 4.25 2.01
C GLU A 149 -2.76 4.01 3.52
N LEU A 150 -1.68 4.50 4.14
CA LEU A 150 -1.50 4.36 5.58
C LEU A 150 -2.62 5.09 6.32
N ALA A 151 -3.32 4.39 7.21
CA ALA A 151 -4.33 4.98 8.08
C ALA A 151 -3.73 5.34 9.45
N SER A 152 -3.05 4.39 10.10
CA SER A 152 -2.37 4.61 11.38
C SER A 152 -1.24 3.60 11.58
N ILE A 153 -0.26 3.97 12.41
CA ILE A 153 0.69 3.03 12.99
C ILE A 153 0.17 2.68 14.38
N ASP A 154 0.00 1.39 14.64
CA ASP A 154 -0.52 0.92 15.93
C ASP A 154 0.61 0.77 16.94
N GLU A 155 1.71 0.14 16.52
CA GLU A 155 2.92 -0.06 17.31
C GLU A 155 4.12 -0.40 16.41
N TYR A 156 5.33 -0.17 16.92
CA TYR A 156 6.56 -0.62 16.31
C TYR A 156 7.57 -1.08 17.38
N THR A 157 8.43 -2.02 17.03
CA THR A 157 9.48 -2.52 17.94
C THR A 157 10.67 -1.57 17.97
N ALA A 158 11.39 -1.53 19.08
CA ALA A 158 12.67 -0.81 19.14
C ALA A 158 13.62 -1.34 18.03
N PRO A 159 14.36 -0.45 17.33
CA PRO A 159 15.36 -0.86 16.34
C PRO A 159 16.36 -1.85 16.93
N SER A 160 16.60 -2.94 16.22
CA SER A 160 17.55 -3.98 16.66
C SER A 160 18.36 -4.53 15.50
N GLN A 161 19.55 -5.05 15.78
CA GLN A 161 20.43 -5.62 14.75
C GLN A 161 20.08 -7.09 14.50
N ILE A 162 19.70 -7.41 13.26
CA ILE A 162 19.47 -8.78 12.77
C ILE A 162 20.33 -8.97 11.51
N ARG A 163 21.20 -9.99 11.50
CA ARG A 163 22.09 -10.30 10.36
C ARG A 163 22.92 -9.09 9.85
N GLY A 164 23.34 -8.20 10.77
CA GLY A 164 24.11 -6.99 10.43
C GLY A 164 23.27 -5.85 9.85
N LYS A 165 21.94 -5.97 9.84
CA LYS A 165 20.99 -4.94 9.42
C LYS A 165 20.18 -4.48 10.62
N THR A 166 19.96 -3.17 10.72
CA THR A 166 19.07 -2.62 11.75
C THR A 166 17.64 -2.73 11.26
N VAL A 167 16.78 -3.40 12.02
CA VAL A 167 15.39 -3.66 11.64
C VAL A 167 14.41 -3.23 12.73
N THR A 168 13.18 -2.93 12.31
CA THR A 168 12.03 -2.71 13.19
C THR A 168 10.81 -3.41 12.59
N GLN A 169 9.97 -4.00 13.43
CA GLN A 169 8.69 -4.55 13.01
C GLN A 169 7.60 -3.53 13.33
N VAL A 170 6.75 -3.23 12.34
CA VAL A 170 5.71 -2.21 12.43
C VAL A 170 4.36 -2.87 12.18
N ARG A 171 3.42 -2.70 13.12
CA ARG A 171 2.02 -3.05 12.94
C ARG A 171 1.23 -1.77 12.64
N TYR A 172 0.43 -1.83 11.59
CA TYR A 172 -0.25 -0.65 11.06
C TYR A 172 -1.63 -1.00 10.50
N GLN A 173 -2.45 0.03 10.35
CA GLN A 173 -3.73 -0.01 9.67
C GLN A 173 -3.59 0.69 8.32
N TYR A 174 -4.22 0.14 7.29
CA TYR A 174 -4.30 0.79 5.99
C TYR A 174 -5.74 0.96 5.53
N ARG A 175 -5.95 1.82 4.54
CA ARG A 175 -7.20 1.93 3.79
C ARG A 175 -6.93 1.75 2.31
N LEU A 176 -7.90 1.20 1.58
CA LEU A 176 -7.86 1.21 0.12
C LEU A 176 -8.44 2.53 -0.40
N VAL A 177 -7.72 3.14 -1.33
CA VAL A 177 -8.16 4.31 -2.11
C VAL A 177 -8.11 4.00 -3.58
N ASP A 178 -8.71 4.84 -4.42
CA ASP A 178 -8.70 4.69 -5.88
C ASP A 178 -9.25 3.32 -6.36
N ILE A 179 -10.24 2.77 -5.64
CA ILE A 179 -10.93 1.54 -6.06
C ILE A 179 -11.75 1.87 -7.31
N PRO A 180 -11.52 1.17 -8.44
CA PRO A 180 -12.26 1.45 -9.66
C PRO A 180 -13.68 0.89 -9.57
N GLU A 181 -14.65 1.61 -10.14
CA GLU A 181 -16.08 1.27 -10.07
C GLU A 181 -16.38 -0.17 -10.54
N TRP A 182 -15.71 -0.64 -11.60
CA TRP A 182 -15.90 -2.00 -12.12
C TRP A 182 -15.64 -3.08 -11.06
N ALA A 183 -14.71 -2.84 -10.13
CA ALA A 183 -14.34 -3.79 -9.09
C ALA A 183 -15.31 -3.83 -7.90
N THR A 184 -16.19 -2.84 -7.80
CA THR A 184 -17.20 -2.72 -6.73
C THR A 184 -18.55 -3.32 -7.10
N THR A 185 -18.71 -3.76 -8.35
CA THR A 185 -19.95 -4.37 -8.83
C THR A 185 -20.25 -5.69 -8.09
N LEU A 186 -21.54 -5.96 -7.83
CA LEU A 186 -21.95 -7.18 -7.13
C LEU A 186 -21.45 -8.46 -7.84
N GLU A 187 -21.37 -8.44 -9.17
CA GLU A 187 -20.87 -9.55 -9.98
C GLU A 187 -19.39 -9.84 -9.66
N VAL A 188 -18.55 -8.81 -9.56
CA VAL A 188 -17.14 -8.95 -9.16
C VAL A 188 -17.02 -9.39 -7.70
N ILE A 189 -17.76 -8.77 -6.79
CA ILE A 189 -17.70 -9.08 -5.36
C ILE A 189 -18.11 -10.54 -5.09
N ASN A 190 -19.14 -11.05 -5.78
CA ASN A 190 -19.58 -12.43 -5.64
C ASN A 190 -18.60 -13.43 -6.26
N ALA A 191 -18.03 -13.11 -7.43
CA ALA A 191 -17.04 -13.97 -8.08
C ALA A 191 -15.70 -14.02 -7.33
N PHE A 192 -15.35 -12.96 -6.59
CA PHE A 192 -14.11 -12.84 -5.82
C PHE A 192 -14.39 -12.53 -4.34
N PRO A 193 -15.01 -13.45 -3.58
CA PRO A 193 -15.56 -13.16 -2.25
C PRO A 193 -14.50 -12.78 -1.21
N GLU A 194 -13.28 -13.30 -1.32
CA GLU A 194 -12.20 -12.89 -0.41
C GLU A 194 -11.76 -11.44 -0.64
N ALA A 195 -11.56 -11.06 -1.90
CA ALA A 195 -11.24 -9.68 -2.23
C ALA A 195 -12.44 -8.77 -1.95
N GLY A 196 -13.66 -9.24 -2.20
CA GLY A 196 -14.89 -8.52 -1.89
C GLY A 196 -15.02 -8.17 -0.40
N ARG A 197 -14.70 -9.10 0.50
CA ARG A 197 -14.67 -8.83 1.96
C ARG A 197 -13.65 -7.76 2.35
N ARG A 198 -12.49 -7.73 1.69
CA ARG A 198 -11.46 -6.70 1.93
C ARG A 198 -11.88 -5.36 1.34
N LEU A 199 -12.39 -5.33 0.11
CA LEU A 199 -12.92 -4.11 -0.51
C LEU A 199 -14.06 -3.49 0.33
N ALA A 200 -15.00 -4.31 0.82
CA ALA A 200 -16.10 -3.83 1.66
C ALA A 200 -15.65 -3.32 3.04
N ALA A 201 -14.47 -3.71 3.54
CA ALA A 201 -13.89 -3.13 4.74
C ALA A 201 -13.48 -1.66 4.53
N HIS A 202 -13.23 -1.26 3.28
CA HIS A 202 -12.72 0.05 2.92
C HIS A 202 -13.74 0.91 2.17
N ASP A 203 -14.71 0.30 1.49
CA ASP A 203 -15.78 0.97 0.77
C ASP A 203 -17.15 0.54 1.31
N ARG A 204 -17.81 1.48 1.99
CA ARG A 204 -19.13 1.27 2.62
C ARG A 204 -20.28 1.17 1.63
N SER A 205 -20.05 1.50 0.35
CA SER A 205 -21.05 1.31 -0.71
C SER A 205 -21.19 -0.15 -1.11
N ILE A 206 -20.18 -0.99 -0.81
CA ILE A 206 -20.19 -2.41 -1.11
C ILE A 206 -21.02 -3.15 -0.05
N VAL A 207 -22.15 -3.71 -0.48
CA VAL A 207 -22.99 -4.55 0.37
C VAL A 207 -22.57 -6.01 0.21
N LEU A 208 -22.00 -6.58 1.27
CA LEU A 208 -21.63 -7.99 1.32
C LEU A 208 -22.85 -8.91 1.45
N PRO A 209 -22.81 -10.14 0.88
CA PRO A 209 -23.79 -11.16 1.17
C PRO A 209 -23.79 -11.52 2.67
N GLN A 210 -24.98 -11.83 3.21
CA GLN A 210 -25.31 -11.87 4.65
C GLN A 210 -24.42 -12.80 5.51
N SER A 211 -23.63 -13.70 4.91
CA SER A 211 -22.74 -14.63 5.60
C SER A 211 -21.27 -14.18 5.66
N SER A 212 -20.95 -12.93 5.29
CA SER A 212 -19.56 -12.46 5.22
C SER A 212 -19.33 -11.17 6.01
N THR A 213 -18.25 -11.14 6.78
CA THR A 213 -17.79 -9.97 7.55
C THR A 213 -16.62 -9.29 6.83
N ALA A 214 -16.55 -7.97 6.96
CA ALA A 214 -15.38 -7.19 6.57
C ALA A 214 -14.14 -7.72 7.29
N GLN A 215 -13.03 -7.82 6.56
CA GLN A 215 -11.77 -8.32 7.11
C GLN A 215 -10.98 -7.16 7.75
N ASP A 216 -10.19 -7.48 8.79
CA ASP A 216 -9.35 -6.52 9.50
C ASP A 216 -8.34 -5.85 8.54
N THR A 217 -8.13 -4.56 8.75
CA THR A 217 -7.28 -3.69 7.91
C THR A 217 -5.88 -3.54 8.49
N SER A 218 -5.56 -4.36 9.50
CA SER A 218 -4.24 -4.44 10.13
C SER A 218 -3.29 -5.30 9.32
N ASP A 219 -2.05 -4.84 9.15
CA ASP A 219 -0.96 -5.66 8.63
C ASP A 219 0.33 -5.38 9.41
N THR A 220 1.34 -6.23 9.22
CA THR A 220 2.65 -6.12 9.86
C THR A 220 3.75 -6.22 8.81
N VAL A 221 4.69 -5.27 8.86
CA VAL A 221 5.86 -5.26 7.98
C VAL A 221 7.14 -5.12 8.77
N VAL A 222 8.22 -5.75 8.29
CA VAL A 222 9.57 -5.50 8.79
C VAL A 222 10.20 -4.43 7.93
N LEU A 223 10.70 -3.37 8.56
CA LEU A 223 11.48 -2.33 7.91
C LEU A 223 12.97 -2.51 8.22
N VAL A 224 13.81 -2.24 7.23
CA VAL A 224 15.27 -2.23 7.32
C VAL A 224 15.76 -0.80 7.22
N LYS A 225 16.66 -0.40 8.13
CA LYS A 225 17.30 0.91 8.12
C LYS A 225 18.34 0.97 7.00
N THR A 226 18.28 2.04 6.22
CA THR A 226 19.21 2.36 5.13
C THR A 226 19.82 3.74 5.39
N ASN A 227 20.74 4.16 4.52
CA ASN A 227 21.31 5.51 4.55
C ASN A 227 20.30 6.62 4.18
N VAL A 228 19.17 6.28 3.57
CA VAL A 228 18.12 7.24 3.17
C VAL A 228 16.84 7.14 4.01
N GLY A 229 16.86 6.33 5.08
CA GLY A 229 15.71 6.09 5.96
C GLY A 229 15.32 4.61 6.04
N TRP A 230 14.07 4.33 6.36
CA TRP A 230 13.54 2.97 6.46
C TRP A 230 12.90 2.53 5.13
N ARG A 231 13.06 1.25 4.78
CA ARG A 231 12.33 0.61 3.67
C ARG A 231 11.80 -0.75 4.11
N ALA A 232 10.78 -1.27 3.45
CA ALA A 232 10.35 -2.65 3.67
C ALA A 232 11.48 -3.64 3.36
N ALA A 233 11.59 -4.68 4.20
CA ALA A 233 12.50 -5.78 3.99
C ALA A 233 12.15 -6.54 2.70
N THR A 234 13.17 -6.96 1.96
CA THR A 234 13.03 -7.87 0.82
C THR A 234 13.46 -9.28 1.23
N PRO A 235 13.18 -10.32 0.42
CA PRO A 235 13.63 -11.68 0.72
C PRO A 235 15.16 -11.85 0.85
N GLU A 236 15.93 -10.86 0.39
CA GLU A 236 17.40 -10.84 0.44
C GLU A 236 17.95 -10.21 1.74
N ASP A 237 17.07 -9.70 2.62
CA ASP A 237 17.43 -9.13 3.92
C ASP A 237 17.59 -10.17 5.04
#